data_AF-A0A839LM16-F1
#
_entry.id   AF-A0A839LM16-F1
#
_cell.length_a   1.000
_cell.length_b   1.000
_cell.length_c   1.000
_cell.angle_alpha   90.00
_cell.angle_beta   90.00
_cell.angle_gamma   90.00
#
_symmetry.space_group_name_H-M   'P 1'
#
loop_
_entity.id
_entity.type
_entity.pdbx_description
1 polymer ?
#
loop_
_entity_poly.entity_id
_entity_poly.type
_entity_poly.pdbx_seq_one_letter_code
_entity_poly.pdbx_strand_id
1 'polypeptide(L)'
;MRQHLLAARAQWWATPDAQTAQAVQAAALRELLAQLEPQCLGLYWPFDGEFNAAAFAREQGLADDMSLALPFASKAPRQMVYRRWHGEAPTIKD
;
A
#
# COMPACT_ATOMS: atom_id res chain seq x y z
N MET A 1 2.26 1.12 -24.70
CA MET A 1 1.40 1.73 -23.66
C MET A 1 1.98 1.60 -22.24
N ARG A 2 2.22 0.39 -21.69
CA ARG A 2 2.76 0.20 -20.32
C ARG A 2 4.04 1.00 -20.03
N GLN A 3 5.04 0.91 -20.91
CA GLN A 3 6.32 1.62 -20.72
C GLN A 3 6.15 3.14 -20.67
N HIS A 4 5.23 3.69 -21.47
CA HIS A 4 4.94 5.12 -21.47
C HIS A 4 4.35 5.57 -20.12
N LEU A 5 3.42 4.78 -19.56
CA LEU A 5 2.84 5.07 -18.24
C LEU A 5 3.89 4.97 -17.12
N LEU A 6 4.82 4.01 -17.18
CA LEU A 6 5.90 3.89 -16.21
C LEU A 6 6.83 5.13 -16.26
N ALA A 7 7.18 5.59 -17.46
CA ALA A 7 8.00 6.79 -17.63
C ALA A 7 7.28 8.05 -17.13
N ALA A 8 6.00 8.23 -17.49
CA ALA A 8 5.19 9.35 -17.03
C ALA A 8 5.04 9.35 -15.49
N ARG A 9 4.82 8.18 -14.88
CA ARG A 9 4.76 8.03 -13.42
C ARG A 9 6.07 8.44 -12.76
N ALA A 10 7.21 7.98 -13.28
CA ALA A 10 8.51 8.34 -12.73
C ALA A 10 8.78 9.85 -12.82
N GLN A 11 8.44 10.49 -13.95
CA GLN A 11 8.57 11.93 -14.13
C GLN A 11 7.69 12.71 -13.16
N TRP A 12 6.41 12.33 -13.04
CA TRP A 12 5.49 12.98 -12.13
C TRP A 12 5.89 12.80 -10.67
N TRP A 13 6.37 11.60 -10.29
CA TRP A 13 6.77 11.30 -8.91
C TRP A 13 7.90 12.19 -8.38
N ALA A 14 8.73 12.73 -9.26
CA ALA A 14 9.82 13.65 -8.90
C ALA A 14 9.32 15.08 -8.62
N THR A 15 8.04 15.37 -8.79
CA THR A 15 7.47 16.71 -8.63
C THR A 15 6.93 16.96 -7.21
N PRO A 16 6.87 18.23 -6.75
CA PRO A 16 6.21 18.59 -5.50
C PRO A 16 4.70 18.26 -5.48
N ASP A 17 4.05 18.27 -6.64
CA ASP A 17 2.64 17.93 -6.77
C ASP A 17 2.39 16.48 -6.38
N ALA A 18 3.31 15.56 -6.71
CA ALA A 18 3.21 14.17 -6.28
C ALA A 18 3.31 14.02 -4.76
N GLN A 19 4.18 14.80 -4.10
CA GLN A 19 4.29 14.80 -2.63
C GLN A 19 3.01 15.33 -1.98
N THR A 20 2.43 16.39 -2.55
CA THR A 20 1.15 16.95 -2.09
C THR A 20 0.02 15.95 -2.27
N ALA A 21 -0.06 15.30 -3.43
CA ALA A 21 -1.06 14.27 -3.71
C ALA A 21 -0.96 13.08 -2.74
N GLN A 22 0.26 12.65 -2.39
CA GLN A 22 0.50 11.60 -1.39
C GLN A 22 -0.05 11.98 -0.02
N ALA A 23 0.18 13.21 0.43
CA ALA A 23 -0.33 13.70 1.72
C ALA A 23 -1.86 13.79 1.73
N VAL A 24 -2.46 14.29 0.63
CA VAL A 24 -3.92 14.34 0.46
C VAL A 24 -4.52 12.93 0.48
N GLN A 25 -3.92 11.99 -0.24
CA GLN A 25 -4.36 10.60 -0.26
C GLN A 25 -4.27 9.95 1.12
N ALA A 26 -3.19 10.18 1.88
CA ALA A 26 -3.03 9.68 3.25
C ALA A 26 -4.11 10.24 4.18
N ALA A 27 -4.42 11.54 4.08
CA ALA A 27 -5.44 12.18 4.88
C ALA A 27 -6.84 11.61 4.59
N ALA A 28 -7.20 11.48 3.31
CA ALA A 28 -8.48 10.91 2.88
C ALA A 28 -8.62 9.45 3.31
N LEU A 29 -7.55 8.66 3.20
CA LEU A 29 -7.55 7.27 3.66
C LEU A 29 -7.78 7.16 5.17
N ARG A 30 -7.10 7.99 5.97
CA ARG A 30 -7.31 8.02 7.43
C ARG A 30 -8.76 8.35 7.78
N GLU A 31 -9.33 9.35 7.14
CA GLU A 31 -10.71 9.76 7.36
C GLU A 31 -11.69 8.62 7.04
N LEU A 32 -11.46 7.92 5.93
CA LEU A 32 -12.27 6.77 5.53
C LEU A 32 -12.15 5.60 6.52
N LEU A 33 -10.94 5.30 7.00
CA LEU A 33 -10.73 4.22 7.97
C LEU A 33 -11.44 4.50 9.29
N ALA A 34 -11.45 5.76 9.75
CA ALA A 34 -12.18 6.17 10.94
C ALA A 34 -13.71 6.02 10.76
N GLN A 35 -14.24 6.21 9.55
CA GLN A 35 -15.67 6.04 9.28
C GLN A 35 -16.09 4.57 9.18
N LEU A 36 -15.22 3.71 8.62
CA LEU A 36 -15.54 2.31 8.36
C LEU A 36 -15.24 1.38 9.53
N GLU A 37 -14.34 1.78 10.43
CA GLU A 37 -13.87 0.98 11.58
C GLU A 37 -13.57 -0.49 11.20
N PRO A 38 -12.72 -0.74 10.20
CA PRO A 38 -12.52 -2.10 9.71
C PRO A 38 -11.77 -2.95 10.73
N GLN A 39 -12.22 -4.20 10.90
CA GLN A 39 -11.51 -5.18 11.75
C GLN A 39 -10.22 -5.71 11.09
N CYS A 40 -10.16 -5.66 9.76
CA CYS A 40 -9.01 -6.11 8.98
C CYS A 40 -8.84 -5.27 7.71
N LEU A 41 -7.61 -4.86 7.43
CA LEU A 41 -7.24 -4.09 6.25
C LEU A 41 -6.24 -4.86 5.38
N GLY A 42 -6.68 -5.20 4.16
CA GLY A 42 -5.81 -5.73 3.12
C GLY A 42 -5.04 -4.61 2.42
N LEU A 43 -3.70 -4.71 2.42
CA LEU A 43 -2.79 -3.74 1.82
C LEU A 43 -2.10 -4.34 0.59
N TYR A 44 -1.15 -3.62 0.01
CA TYR A 44 -0.21 -4.14 -0.98
C TYR A 44 1.22 -3.72 -0.61
N TRP A 45 2.21 -4.43 -1.14
CA TRP A 45 3.60 -3.99 -1.06
C TRP A 45 3.90 -3.07 -2.25
N PRO A 46 4.29 -1.80 -2.02
CA PRO A 46 4.38 -0.80 -3.08
C PRO A 46 5.59 -1.02 -3.99
N PHE A 47 5.45 -0.57 -5.24
CA PHE A 47 6.59 -0.32 -6.12
C PHE A 47 7.03 1.15 -6.05
N ASP A 48 8.21 1.43 -6.61
CA ASP A 48 8.68 2.80 -6.79
C ASP A 48 7.68 3.63 -7.61
N GLY A 49 7.38 4.82 -7.09
CA GLY A 49 6.39 5.71 -7.69
C GLY A 49 4.94 5.45 -7.28
N GLU A 50 4.71 4.68 -6.22
CA GLU A 50 3.37 4.39 -5.67
C GLU A 50 3.19 4.90 -4.24
N PHE A 51 1.94 5.13 -3.84
CA PHE A 51 1.60 5.36 -2.45
C PHE A 51 2.08 4.18 -1.60
N ASN A 52 2.82 4.47 -0.53
CA ASN A 52 3.31 3.41 0.34
C ASN A 52 2.31 3.17 1.48
N ALA A 53 1.26 2.38 1.17
CA ALA A 53 0.21 2.07 2.15
C ALA A 53 0.73 1.29 3.37
N ALA A 54 1.80 0.51 3.20
CA ALA A 54 2.47 -0.20 4.29
C ALA A 54 3.18 0.77 5.25
N ALA A 55 3.90 1.78 4.72
CA ALA A 55 4.51 2.83 5.53
C ALA A 55 3.44 3.67 6.24
N PHE A 56 2.40 4.08 5.53
CA PHE A 56 1.25 4.78 6.11
C PHE A 56 0.64 3.99 7.28
N ALA A 57 0.37 2.70 7.10
CA ALA A 57 -0.22 1.87 8.14
C ALA A 57 0.66 1.80 9.40
N ARG A 58 1.99 1.71 9.22
CA ARG A 58 2.95 1.72 10.32
C ARG A 58 3.04 3.09 11.01
N GLU A 59 3.09 4.17 10.25
CA GLU A 59 3.17 5.55 10.77
C GLU A 59 1.90 5.95 11.53
N GLN A 60 0.73 5.44 11.12
CA GLN A 60 -0.55 5.69 11.79
C GLN A 60 -0.87 4.67 12.90
N GLY A 61 0.02 3.70 13.18
CA GLY A 61 -0.22 2.70 14.22
C GLY A 61 -1.40 1.76 13.95
N LEU A 62 -1.81 1.56 12.69
CA LEU A 62 -3.04 0.81 12.37
C LEU A 62 -3.01 -0.65 12.85
N ALA A 63 -1.83 -1.22 13.06
CA ALA A 63 -1.70 -2.58 13.57
C ALA A 63 -2.15 -2.74 15.04
N ASP A 64 -2.27 -1.62 15.78
CA ASP A 64 -2.75 -1.61 17.16
C ASP A 64 -4.29 -1.73 17.23
N ASP A 65 -4.99 -1.19 16.23
CA ASP A 65 -6.45 -1.12 16.20
C ASP A 65 -7.09 -2.21 15.32
N MET A 66 -6.38 -2.70 14.30
CA MET A 66 -6.92 -3.68 13.34
C MET A 66 -5.89 -4.68 12.83
N SER A 67 -6.37 -5.79 12.28
CA SER A 67 -5.49 -6.75 11.60
C SER A 67 -5.05 -6.21 10.25
N LEU A 68 -3.77 -6.34 9.91
CA LEU A 68 -3.26 -6.01 8.58
C LEU A 68 -2.93 -7.28 7.81
N ALA A 69 -3.11 -7.24 6.49
CA ALA A 69 -2.76 -8.36 5.62
C ALA A 69 -2.09 -7.90 4.32
N LEU A 70 -1.10 -8.67 3.86
CA LEU A 70 -0.44 -8.47 2.57
C LEU A 70 -0.77 -9.62 1.60
N PRO A 71 -0.82 -9.35 0.29
CA PRO A 71 -1.03 -10.37 -0.71
C PRO A 71 0.22 -11.25 -0.84
N PHE A 72 0.01 -12.56 -0.85
CA PHE A 72 1.00 -13.56 -1.23
C PHE A 72 0.52 -14.22 -2.52
N ALA A 73 1.23 -13.94 -3.61
CA ALA A 73 0.96 -14.52 -4.92
C ALA A 73 1.73 -15.84 -5.10
N SER A 74 1.19 -16.75 -5.91
CA SER A 74 1.87 -17.95 -6.36
C SER A 74 1.59 -18.18 -7.85
N LYS A 75 2.57 -18.71 -8.57
CA LYS A 75 2.49 -18.97 -10.01
C LYS A 75 1.95 -20.36 -10.34
N ALA A 76 2.07 -21.33 -9.44
CA ALA A 76 1.65 -22.73 -9.65
C ALA A 76 1.08 -23.35 -8.35
N PRO A 77 -0.27 -23.39 -8.20
CA PRO A 77 -1.28 -22.84 -9.10
C PRO A 77 -1.27 -21.30 -9.09
N ARG A 78 -1.81 -20.68 -10.14
CA ARG A 78 -1.93 -19.21 -10.21
C ARG A 78 -3.00 -18.75 -9.21
N GLN A 79 -2.56 -18.22 -8.08
CA GLN A 79 -3.44 -17.79 -6.99
C GLN A 79 -2.83 -16.61 -6.22
N MET A 80 -3.69 -15.87 -5.51
CA MET A 80 -3.28 -14.85 -4.56
C MET A 80 -4.09 -15.00 -3.29
N VAL A 81 -3.41 -15.08 -2.15
CA VAL A 81 -4.04 -15.17 -0.83
C VAL A 81 -3.53 -14.04 0.05
N TYR A 82 -4.41 -13.44 0.84
CA TYR A 82 -3.98 -12.47 1.84
C TYR A 82 -3.48 -13.21 3.08
N ARG A 83 -2.30 -12.83 3.55
CA ARG A 83 -1.69 -13.36 4.78
C ARG A 83 -1.55 -12.24 5.79
N ARG A 84 -1.74 -12.57 7.07
CA ARG A 84 -1.55 -11.63 8.16
C ARG A 84 -0.14 -11.02 8.08
N TRP A 85 -0.09 -9.72 8.28
CA TRP A 85 1.13 -8.93 8.24
C TRP A 85 1.32 -8.21 9.57
N HIS A 86 2.56 -8.21 10.05
CA HIS A 86 2.91 -7.69 11.38
C HIS A 86 3.75 -6.41 11.32
N GLY A 87 3.80 -5.72 10.17
CA GLY A 87 4.54 -4.47 10.01
C GLY A 87 5.98 -4.64 9.49
N GLU A 88 6.51 -5.86 9.49
CA GLU A 88 7.86 -6.20 9.02
C GLU A 88 7.96 -6.27 7.49
N ALA A 89 9.09 -5.88 6.91
CA ALA A 89 9.29 -6.03 5.46
C ALA A 89 9.20 -7.52 5.04
N PRO A 90 8.39 -7.87 4.01
CA PRO A 90 8.27 -9.26 3.56
C PRO A 90 9.63 -9.83 3.14
N THR A 91 10.01 -10.95 3.73
CA THR A 91 11.26 -11.67 3.42
C THR A 91 11.07 -12.77 2.38
N ILE A 92 9.83 -13.17 2.12
CA ILE A 92 9.47 -14.23 1.17
C ILE A 92 8.94 -13.56 -0.10
N LYS A 93 9.55 -13.90 -1.24
CA LYS A 93 9.09 -13.54 -2.59
C LYS A 93 8.31 -14.70 -3.22
N ASP A 94 7.46 -14.39 -4.18
CA ASP A 94 6.58 -15.29 -4.93
C ASP A 94 7.27 -16.14 -6.02
#